data_AF-A0A258VYH8-F1
#
_entry.id   AF-A0A258VYH8-F1
#
_cell.length_a   1.000
_cell.length_b   1.000
_cell.length_c   1.000
_cell.angle_alpha   90.00
_cell.angle_beta   90.00
_cell.angle_gamma   90.00
#
_symmetry.space_group_name_H-M   'P 1'
#
loop_
_entity.id
_entity.type
_entity.pdbx_description
1 polymer ?
#
loop_
_entity_poly.entity_id
_entity_poly.type
_entity_poly.pdbx_seq_one_letter_code
_entity_poly.pdbx_strand_id
1 'polypeptide(L)'
;MSNSSDFPFGNVVPIRKTDRFGVYTGEVTSSGEIIEGESVGIAFMKHGSKKFRLKLFVFPNNSYFVVPDDKDDTKYTVLSLEEYQLPTGEMRSHWNRIGEGKLAGSFISLRVQLLPEPIFLCLFPDKNISGEDAIAS
;
A
#
# COMPACT_ATOMS: atom_id res chain seq x y z
N MET A 1 44.06 0.13 27.83
CA MET A 1 43.42 0.43 26.53
C MET A 1 42.73 -0.84 26.10
N SER A 2 41.42 -0.94 26.37
CA SER A 2 40.60 -2.12 26.09
C SER A 2 39.27 -1.66 25.49
N ASN A 3 38.88 -2.36 24.43
CA ASN A 3 37.63 -2.23 23.69
C ASN A 3 36.41 -2.35 24.60
N SER A 4 35.39 -1.54 24.36
CA SER A 4 34.00 -1.88 24.64
C SER A 4 33.08 -1.04 23.75
N SER A 5 32.82 -1.59 22.57
CA SER A 5 31.69 -1.25 21.71
C SER A 5 30.41 -1.81 22.36
N ASP A 6 29.82 -1.08 23.30
CA ASP A 6 28.55 -1.46 23.91
C ASP A 6 27.44 -0.51 23.44
N PHE A 7 26.87 -0.81 22.27
CA PHE A 7 25.53 -0.35 21.95
C PHE A 7 24.54 -1.39 22.50
N PRO A 8 23.58 -1.00 23.37
CA PRO A 8 22.70 -1.96 24.03
C PRO A 8 21.63 -2.47 23.06
N PHE A 9 21.79 -3.71 22.60
CA PHE A 9 20.72 -4.48 21.99
C PHE A 9 19.76 -4.98 23.07
N GLY A 10 18.54 -4.43 23.10
CA GLY A 10 17.45 -4.97 23.93
C GLY A 10 16.29 -4.00 24.03
N ASN A 11 15.27 -4.15 23.17
CA ASN A 11 13.85 -3.77 23.36
C ASN A 11 13.08 -3.64 22.02
N VAL A 12 13.73 -3.78 20.86
CA VAL A 12 13.05 -3.68 19.57
C VAL A 12 12.37 -5.01 19.22
N VAL A 13 11.09 -5.14 19.59
CA VAL A 13 10.23 -6.20 19.04
C VAL A 13 10.07 -5.94 17.53
N PRO A 14 10.27 -6.92 16.63
CA PRO A 14 10.00 -6.72 15.21
C PRO A 14 8.52 -6.36 15.02
N ILE A 15 8.25 -5.10 14.67
CA ILE A 15 6.90 -4.53 14.59
C ILE A 15 6.24 -5.07 13.31
N ARG A 16 5.58 -6.23 13.41
CA ARG A 16 4.66 -6.87 12.44
C ARG A 16 5.18 -6.99 10.99
N LYS A 17 5.33 -8.24 10.50
CA LYS A 17 5.59 -8.51 9.08
C LYS A 17 4.49 -7.85 8.22
N THR A 18 4.89 -6.88 7.41
CA THR A 18 4.07 -6.25 6.38
C THR A 18 4.73 -6.49 5.04
N ASP A 19 3.99 -7.08 4.11
CA ASP A 19 4.45 -7.26 2.75
C ASP A 19 4.26 -5.95 1.98
N ARG A 20 5.25 -5.59 1.16
CA ARG A 20 5.23 -4.42 0.28
C ARG A 20 4.93 -4.88 -1.14
N PHE A 21 4.09 -4.12 -1.83
CA PHE A 21 3.64 -4.40 -3.20
C PHE A 21 3.83 -3.16 -4.06
N GLY A 22 4.28 -3.34 -5.29
CA GLY A 22 4.41 -2.27 -6.27
C GLY A 22 3.05 -1.76 -6.79
N VAL A 23 2.99 -0.47 -7.10
CA VAL A 23 1.84 0.17 -7.74
C VAL A 23 2.33 0.97 -8.95
N TYR A 24 1.78 0.65 -10.11
CA TYR A 24 2.29 1.11 -11.40
C TYR A 24 1.19 1.79 -12.22
N THR A 25 1.57 2.69 -13.13
CA THR A 25 0.76 2.91 -14.34
C THR A 25 0.81 1.67 -15.22
N GLY A 26 0.01 1.62 -16.27
CA GLY A 26 0.11 0.52 -17.22
C GLY A 26 -0.98 0.56 -18.28
N GLU A 27 -0.83 -0.32 -19.25
CA GLU A 27 -1.79 -0.49 -20.33
C GLU A 27 -2.33 -1.93 -20.33
N VAL A 28 -3.62 -2.05 -20.62
CA VAL A 28 -4.25 -3.35 -20.83
C VAL A 28 -4.17 -3.67 -22.32
N THR A 29 -3.48 -4.75 -22.67
CA THR A 29 -3.34 -5.21 -24.05
C THR A 29 -4.66 -5.76 -24.59
N SER A 30 -4.74 -5.98 -25.90
CA SER A 30 -5.88 -6.65 -26.53
C SER A 30 -6.08 -8.10 -26.05
N SER A 31 -5.05 -8.75 -25.49
CA SER A 31 -5.12 -10.06 -24.84
C SER A 31 -5.63 -10.00 -23.40
N GLY A 32 -5.81 -8.80 -22.82
CA GLY A 32 -6.18 -8.61 -21.42
C GLY A 32 -5.00 -8.72 -20.45
N GLU A 33 -3.77 -8.78 -20.96
CA GLU A 33 -2.55 -8.73 -20.17
C GLU A 33 -2.26 -7.28 -19.76
N ILE A 34 -1.64 -7.12 -18.59
CA ILE A 34 -1.25 -5.79 -18.09
C ILE A 34 0.25 -5.63 -18.31
N ILE A 35 0.61 -4.58 -19.04
CA ILE A 35 2.00 -4.14 -19.18
C ILE A 35 2.23 -3.06 -18.13
N GLU A 36 3.10 -3.36 -17.16
CA GLU A 36 3.51 -2.41 -16.12
C GLU A 36 4.24 -1.22 -16.75
N GLY A 37 3.85 -0.02 -16.35
CA GLY A 37 4.51 1.23 -16.67
C GLY A 37 5.36 1.75 -15.52
N GLU A 38 5.27 3.04 -15.25
CA GLU A 38 6.04 3.71 -14.21
C GLU A 38 5.50 3.40 -12.81
N SER A 39 6.40 3.28 -11.83
CA SER A 39 6.00 3.15 -10.42
C SER A 39 5.42 4.46 -9.91
N VAL A 40 4.15 4.43 -9.49
CA VAL A 40 3.41 5.60 -8.97
C VAL A 40 3.11 5.51 -7.48
N GLY A 41 3.40 4.37 -6.87
CA GLY A 41 3.22 4.19 -5.44
C GLY A 41 3.66 2.83 -4.95
N ILE A 42 3.37 2.61 -3.69
CA ILE A 42 3.58 1.33 -3.00
C ILE A 42 2.35 1.02 -2.16
N ALA A 43 2.10 -0.26 -1.95
CA ALA A 43 1.07 -0.72 -1.03
C ALA A 43 1.65 -1.65 0.02
N PHE A 44 1.03 -1.64 1.20
CA PHE A 44 1.40 -2.48 2.32
C PHE A 44 0.24 -3.34 2.76
N MET A 45 0.48 -4.62 2.98
CA MET A 45 -0.50 -5.52 3.58
C MET A 45 0.07 -6.10 4.87
N LYS A 46 -0.67 -5.94 5.98
CA LYS A 46 -0.35 -6.61 7.24
C LYS A 46 -0.68 -8.10 7.09
N HIS A 47 0.17 -8.96 7.65
CA HIS A 47 -0.12 -10.39 7.68
C HIS A 47 -1.51 -10.69 8.28
N GLY A 48 -2.30 -11.55 7.62
CA GLY A 48 -3.69 -11.87 7.98
C GLY A 48 -4.74 -10.80 7.63
N SER A 49 -4.35 -9.65 7.10
CA SER A 49 -5.26 -8.63 6.55
C SER A 49 -5.61 -8.94 5.09
N LYS A 50 -6.82 -8.58 4.66
CA LYS A 50 -7.18 -8.50 3.24
C LYS A 50 -7.15 -7.06 2.68
N LYS A 51 -6.85 -6.09 3.55
CA LYS A 51 -6.80 -4.67 3.22
C LYS A 51 -5.37 -4.23 2.93
N PHE A 52 -5.17 -3.60 1.78
CA PHE A 52 -3.94 -2.92 1.44
C PHE A 52 -4.00 -1.47 1.88
N ARG A 53 -2.92 -0.96 2.46
CA ARG A 53 -2.69 0.48 2.64
C ARG A 53 -1.88 0.99 1.46
N LEU A 54 -2.46 1.89 0.68
CA LEU A 54 -1.87 2.46 -0.52
C LEU A 54 -1.21 3.80 -0.20
N LYS A 55 0.02 3.99 -0.70
CA LYS A 55 0.78 5.24 -0.65
C LYS A 55 1.15 5.64 -2.08
N LEU A 56 0.48 6.67 -2.59
CA LEU A 56 0.78 7.25 -3.91
C LEU A 56 1.85 8.34 -3.77
N PHE A 57 2.81 8.37 -4.69
CA PHE A 57 3.92 9.33 -4.63
C PHE A 57 3.48 10.78 -4.87
N VAL A 58 2.44 10.97 -5.68
CA VAL A 58 1.86 12.30 -5.98
C VAL A 58 1.08 12.87 -4.77
N PHE A 59 0.63 12.02 -3.85
CA PHE A 59 -0.18 12.40 -2.68
C PHE A 59 0.40 11.80 -1.38
N PRO A 60 1.62 12.17 -0.98
CA PRO A 60 2.38 11.45 0.04
C PRO A 60 1.78 11.52 1.47
N ASN A 61 0.97 12.54 1.74
CA ASN A 61 0.37 12.78 3.06
C ASN A 61 -1.01 12.15 3.22
N ASN A 62 -1.59 11.61 2.15
CA ASN A 62 -2.92 11.02 2.19
C ASN A 62 -2.84 9.53 2.48
N SER A 63 -3.78 9.02 3.27
CA SER A 63 -3.90 7.59 3.54
C SER A 63 -5.00 6.99 2.68
N TYR A 64 -4.61 6.13 1.74
CA TYR A 64 -5.53 5.39 0.89
C TYR A 64 -5.55 3.92 1.27
N PHE A 65 -6.67 3.25 1.03
CA PHE A 65 -6.86 1.85 1.32
C PHE A 65 -7.62 1.15 0.20
N VAL A 66 -7.21 -0.08 -0.09
CA VAL A 66 -7.90 -0.97 -1.03
C VAL A 66 -8.45 -2.14 -0.23
N VAL A 67 -9.77 -2.32 -0.27
CA VAL A 67 -10.50 -3.32 0.52
C VAL A 67 -11.30 -4.21 -0.44
N PRO A 68 -11.26 -5.54 -0.31
CA PRO A 68 -12.11 -6.42 -1.11
C PRO A 68 -13.58 -6.19 -0.79
N ASP A 69 -14.45 -6.45 -1.75
CA ASP A 69 -15.89 -6.50 -1.53
C ASP A 69 -16.27 -7.74 -0.70
N ASP A 70 -17.30 -7.61 0.14
CA ASP A 70 -17.75 -8.70 1.03
C ASP A 70 -18.47 -9.82 0.27
N LYS A 71 -19.00 -9.55 -0.93
CA LYS A 71 -19.80 -10.47 -1.74
C LYS A 71 -19.04 -11.00 -2.97
N ASP A 72 -18.03 -10.26 -3.45
CA ASP A 72 -17.31 -10.57 -4.69
C ASP A 72 -15.79 -10.34 -4.51
N ASP A 73 -15.03 -11.43 -4.41
CA ASP A 73 -13.58 -11.40 -4.19
C ASP A 73 -12.77 -10.89 -5.39
N THR A 74 -13.43 -10.68 -6.54
CA THR A 74 -12.84 -10.05 -7.72
C THR A 74 -12.99 -8.53 -7.72
N LYS A 75 -13.77 -7.97 -6.78
CA LYS A 75 -14.03 -6.53 -6.68
C LYS A 75 -13.40 -5.92 -5.44
N TYR A 76 -13.00 -4.68 -5.59
CA TYR A 76 -12.34 -3.91 -4.54
C TYR A 76 -12.92 -2.50 -4.48
N THR A 77 -12.86 -1.91 -3.30
CA THR A 77 -13.20 -0.50 -3.07
C THR A 77 -11.95 0.26 -2.66
N VAL A 78 -11.75 1.42 -3.26
CA VAL A 78 -10.69 2.35 -2.88
C VAL A 78 -11.26 3.41 -1.95
N LEU A 79 -10.64 3.55 -0.77
CA LEU A 79 -11.05 4.47 0.27
C LEU A 79 -9.94 5.47 0.57
N SER A 80 -10.29 6.72 0.88
CA SER A 80 -9.42 7.63 1.62
C SER A 80 -9.84 7.70 3.09
N LEU A 81 -8.87 7.91 3.97
CA LEU A 81 -9.07 8.17 5.38
C LEU A 81 -8.71 9.62 5.67
N GLU A 82 -9.69 10.39 6.14
CA GLU A 82 -9.50 11.74 6.65
C GLU A 82 -9.58 11.72 8.17
N GLU A 83 -8.59 12.32 8.82
CA GLU A 83 -8.58 12.51 10.27
C GLU A 83 -8.60 14.00 10.57
N TYR A 84 -9.53 14.43 11.41
CA TYR A 84 -9.67 15.82 11.80
C TYR A 84 -10.00 15.94 13.28
N GLN A 85 -9.54 17.05 13.88
CA GLN A 85 -9.83 17.37 15.27
C GLN A 85 -11.03 18.30 15.35
N LEU A 86 -12.00 17.94 16.18
CA LEU A 86 -13.12 18.82 16.50
C LEU A 86 -12.67 19.97 17.42
N PRO A 87 -13.44 21.08 17.50
CA PRO A 87 -13.17 22.15 18.48
C PRO A 87 -13.14 21.66 19.93
N THR A 88 -13.77 20.51 20.22
CA THR A 88 -13.76 19.84 21.53
C THR A 88 -12.45 19.12 21.84
N GLY A 89 -11.53 19.03 20.88
CA GLY A 89 -10.27 18.27 20.98
C GLY A 89 -10.39 16.80 20.59
N GLU A 90 -11.60 16.29 20.33
CA GLU A 90 -11.85 14.92 19.89
C GLU A 90 -11.34 14.69 18.46
N MET A 91 -10.55 13.64 18.25
CA MET A 91 -10.13 13.19 16.92
C MET A 91 -11.21 12.33 16.28
N ARG A 92 -11.61 12.67 15.06
CA ARG A 92 -12.54 11.87 14.26
C ARG A 92 -11.90 11.40 12.97
N SER A 93 -12.31 10.22 12.56
CA SER A 93 -11.91 9.60 11.29
C SER A 93 -13.12 9.48 10.39
N HIS A 94 -12.95 9.85 9.12
CA HIS A 94 -13.97 9.69 8.10
C HIS A 94 -13.41 8.90 6.91
N TRP A 95 -14.18 7.90 6.47
CA TRP A 95 -13.83 7.04 5.35
C TRP A 95 -14.62 7.45 4.13
N ASN A 96 -13.94 7.91 3.08
CA ASN A 96 -14.58 8.29 1.83
C ASN A 96 -14.29 7.25 0.76
N ARG A 97 -15.32 6.79 0.04
CA ARG A 97 -15.13 5.98 -1.16
C ARG A 97 -14.70 6.89 -2.30
N ILE A 98 -13.51 6.63 -2.84
CA ILE A 98 -12.88 7.44 -3.89
C ILE A 98 -12.57 6.65 -5.16
N GLY A 99 -13.00 5.39 -5.22
CA GLY A 99 -12.70 4.55 -6.36
C GLY A 99 -13.15 3.11 -6.20
N GLU A 100 -12.81 2.34 -7.22
CA GLU A 100 -13.11 0.93 -7.32
C GLU A 100 -11.94 0.19 -7.95
N GLY A 101 -11.89 -1.11 -7.69
CA GLY A 101 -10.88 -1.98 -8.24
C GLY A 101 -11.46 -3.29 -8.72
N LYS A 102 -10.76 -3.91 -9.66
CA LYS A 102 -11.10 -5.21 -10.22
C LYS A 102 -9.85 -6.07 -10.35
N LEU A 103 -9.97 -7.34 -9.95
CA LEU A 103 -8.93 -8.34 -10.17
C LEU A 103 -8.69 -8.52 -11.67
N ALA A 104 -7.43 -8.44 -12.09
CA ALA A 104 -6.99 -8.57 -13.46
C ALA A 104 -5.67 -9.38 -13.48
N GLY A 105 -5.81 -10.70 -13.56
CA GLY A 105 -4.68 -11.62 -13.49
C GLY A 105 -3.90 -11.46 -12.18
N SER A 106 -2.63 -11.07 -12.28
CA SER A 106 -1.73 -10.86 -11.14
C SER A 106 -1.81 -9.46 -10.53
N PHE A 107 -2.78 -8.65 -10.97
CA PHE A 107 -2.94 -7.26 -10.53
C PHE A 107 -4.36 -7.00 -10.04
N ILE A 108 -4.50 -5.93 -9.25
CA ILE A 108 -5.76 -5.24 -9.08
C ILE A 108 -5.69 -3.94 -9.88
N SER A 109 -6.53 -3.80 -10.91
CA SER A 109 -6.70 -2.54 -11.62
C SER A 109 -7.57 -1.63 -10.75
N LEU A 110 -7.08 -0.42 -10.47
CA LEU A 110 -7.71 0.55 -9.58
C LEU A 110 -8.08 1.80 -10.37
N ARG A 111 -9.38 2.11 -10.41
CA ARG A 111 -9.90 3.41 -10.85
C ARG A 111 -10.04 4.31 -9.63
N VAL A 112 -9.14 5.28 -9.51
CA VAL A 112 -9.16 6.27 -8.42
C VAL A 112 -9.64 7.61 -8.97
N GLN A 113 -10.56 8.26 -8.26
CA GLN A 113 -11.05 9.59 -8.59
C GLN A 113 -9.87 10.58 -8.64
N LEU A 114 -9.92 11.52 -9.59
CA LEU A 114 -8.88 12.52 -9.89
C LEU A 114 -7.60 11.99 -10.55
N LEU A 115 -7.37 10.68 -10.62
CA LEU A 115 -6.37 10.14 -11.53
C LEU A 115 -6.96 10.05 -12.94
N PRO A 116 -6.23 10.43 -14.01
CA PRO A 116 -6.75 10.33 -15.37
C PRO A 116 -6.88 8.87 -15.81
N GLU A 117 -5.90 8.05 -15.44
CA GLU A 117 -5.76 6.66 -15.86
C GLU A 117 -5.89 5.69 -14.67
N PRO A 118 -6.24 4.42 -14.91
CA PRO A 118 -6.17 3.39 -13.89
C PRO A 118 -4.71 3.14 -13.47
N ILE A 119 -4.54 2.74 -12.22
CA ILE A 119 -3.25 2.26 -11.69
C ILE A 119 -3.37 0.79 -11.33
N PHE A 120 -2.27 0.07 -11.30
CA PHE A 120 -2.23 -1.37 -11.13
C PHE A 120 -1.44 -1.74 -9.88
N LEU A 121 -2.10 -2.38 -8.93
CA LEU A 121 -1.48 -2.95 -7.74
C LEU A 121 -1.03 -4.37 -8.06
N CYS A 122 0.27 -4.64 -8.02
CA CYS A 122 0.81 -5.98 -8.21
C CYS A 122 0.52 -6.85 -6.97
N LEU A 123 0.04 -8.09 -7.18
CA LEU A 123 -0.25 -9.03 -6.10
C LEU A 123 0.95 -9.88 -5.69
N PHE A 124 2.11 -9.68 -6.33
CA PHE A 124 3.37 -10.28 -5.91
C PHE A 124 4.13 -9.29 -5.03
N PRO A 125 4.52 -9.69 -3.81
CA PRO A 125 5.27 -8.82 -2.92
C PRO A 125 6.69 -8.59 -3.47
N ASP A 126 7.21 -7.39 -3.20
CA ASP A 126 8.59 -7.03 -3.54
C ASP A 126 9.56 -7.97 -2.81
N LYS A 127 10.48 -8.57 -3.56
CA LYS A 127 11.47 -9.52 -3.02
C LYS A 127 12.52 -8.89 -2.10
N ASN A 128 12.57 -7.55 -2.00
CA ASN A 128 13.71 -6.82 -1.42
C ASN A 128 13.63 -6.47 0.07
N ILE A 129 12.57 -6.83 0.79
CA ILE A 129 12.47 -6.46 2.22
C ILE A 129 13.42 -7.30 3.11
N SER A 130 14.03 -8.37 2.59
CA SER A 130 14.98 -9.18 3.36
C SER A 130 16.43 -8.70 3.32
N GLY A 131 16.77 -7.58 2.65
CA GLY A 131 18.18 -7.23 2.38
C GLY A 131 18.61 -5.76 2.54
N GLU A 132 17.71 -4.78 2.58
CA GLU A 132 18.12 -3.36 2.66
C GLU A 132 18.45 -2.85 4.08
N ASP A 133 18.18 -3.64 5.12
CA ASP A 133 18.64 -3.32 6.50
C ASP A 133 20.12 -3.71 6.75
N ALA A 134 20.84 -4.24 5.75
CA ALA A 134 22.22 -4.73 5.91
C ALA A 134 23.32 -3.69 5.59
N ILE A 135 22.99 -2.50 5.07
CA ILE A 135 24.00 -1.54 4.57
C ILE A 135 24.02 -0.22 5.37
N ALA A 136 23.34 -0.16 6.51
CA ALA A 136 23.41 0.98 7.43
C ALA A 136 23.73 0.55 8.87
N SER A 137 24.65 -0.41 9.02
CA SER A 137 25.33 -0.74 10.30
C SER A 137 26.79 -0.33 10.25
#